data_AF-A0A5F1YKC4-F1
#
_entry.id   AF-A0A5F1YKC4-F1
#
_cell.length_a   1.000
_cell.length_b   1.000
_cell.length_c   1.000
_cell.angle_alpha   90.00
_cell.angle_beta   90.00
_cell.angle_gamma   90.00
#
_symmetry.space_group_name_H-M   'P 1'
#
loop_
_entity.id
_entity.type
_entity.pdbx_description
1 polymer ?
#
loop_
_entity_poly.entity_id
_entity_poly.type
_entity_poly.pdbx_seq_one_letter_code
_entity_poly.pdbx_strand_id
1 'polypeptide(L)'
;MKLQKEIWTNEILNWLYSPASRELEAKELIENLNQKIIEAGIPVWRFFTSVPTMHPEVMVRSIIWTLGEETQVLFIPHGALNDQQYIDSPIYLIREGKKDFIRCKLEGPDADLSYPICIDLKEKGATDYCIFPSFFAPNTRSVVSWTTNAPGGFTEEQIESLRSLLGPLSLRLDLESRKFAVNELLEVYLGPNASKRVLSGEFRRGTGETIYAAILCADLRDFSSLSENNSPKKIVEILDHYFEITAQPIQEEKGEILKFIGDAILAIFPAENDPKPACESALKAAQKIDSSIRNWNEEHPESTVRMGIALNVGDVVYGNVGAKDRLDFTVIGNAVNQAFRVESLCKDFGKNILTTEEFAEIAGKENFEFLGARQLKGITGKRDIYTPLGQK
;
A
#
# COMPACT_ATOMS: atom_id res chain seq x y z
N MET A 1 -9.24 -10.83 -46.77
CA MET A 1 -8.13 -10.81 -45.79
C MET A 1 -7.77 -9.40 -45.33
N LYS A 2 -7.22 -8.50 -46.17
CA LYS A 2 -6.86 -7.11 -45.75
C LYS A 2 -8.01 -6.29 -45.12
N LEU A 3 -9.20 -6.30 -45.72
CA LEU A 3 -10.37 -5.59 -45.15
C LEU A 3 -10.79 -6.15 -43.78
N GLN A 4 -10.72 -7.47 -43.60
CA GLN A 4 -11.09 -8.15 -42.36
C GLN A 4 -10.05 -7.90 -41.26
N LYS A 5 -8.76 -7.76 -41.63
CA LYS A 5 -7.66 -7.34 -40.74
C LYS A 5 -7.88 -5.95 -40.14
N GLU A 6 -8.27 -4.98 -40.97
CA GLU A 6 -8.55 -3.62 -40.52
C GLU A 6 -9.74 -3.59 -39.56
N ILE A 7 -10.77 -4.40 -39.80
CA ILE A 7 -12.00 -4.41 -38.99
C ILE A 7 -11.72 -4.87 -37.54
N TRP A 8 -11.13 -6.05 -37.32
CA TRP A 8 -10.93 -6.56 -35.95
C TRP A 8 -9.86 -5.80 -35.16
N THR A 9 -8.78 -5.37 -35.83
CA THR A 9 -7.77 -4.52 -35.18
C THR A 9 -8.42 -3.21 -34.73
N ASN A 10 -9.28 -2.61 -35.56
CA ASN A 10 -10.03 -1.42 -35.18
C ASN A 10 -11.02 -1.68 -34.04
N GLU A 11 -11.64 -2.86 -33.95
CA GLU A 11 -12.53 -3.20 -32.83
C GLU A 11 -11.78 -3.27 -31.48
N ILE A 12 -10.63 -3.94 -31.43
CA ILE A 12 -9.80 -4.03 -30.22
C ILE A 12 -9.28 -2.64 -29.83
N LEU A 13 -8.82 -1.87 -30.82
CA LEU A 13 -8.38 -0.49 -30.61
C LEU A 13 -9.51 0.39 -30.09
N ASN A 14 -10.69 0.35 -30.71
CA ASN A 14 -11.87 1.09 -30.27
C ASN A 14 -12.28 0.72 -28.84
N TRP A 15 -12.18 -0.57 -28.49
CA TRP A 15 -12.41 -1.01 -27.12
C TRP A 15 -11.36 -0.44 -26.15
N LEU A 16 -10.06 -0.48 -26.47
CA LEU A 16 -8.99 0.11 -25.64
C LEU A 16 -9.18 1.62 -25.42
N TYR A 17 -9.85 2.32 -26.34
CA TYR A 17 -10.18 3.74 -26.18
C TYR A 17 -11.51 3.99 -25.45
N SER A 18 -12.35 2.96 -25.30
CA SER A 18 -13.70 3.07 -24.74
C SER A 18 -13.69 3.35 -23.22
N PRO A 19 -14.75 3.99 -22.68
CA PRO A 19 -14.93 4.14 -21.23
C PRO A 19 -14.93 2.81 -20.47
N ALA A 20 -15.50 1.75 -21.04
CA ALA A 20 -15.53 0.42 -20.41
C ALA A 20 -14.12 -0.10 -20.11
N SER A 21 -13.17 0.08 -21.04
CA SER A 21 -11.78 -0.31 -20.78
C SER A 21 -11.11 0.54 -19.69
N ARG A 22 -11.56 1.78 -19.46
CA ARG A 22 -10.98 2.72 -18.48
C ARG A 22 -11.36 2.42 -17.04
N GLU A 23 -12.41 1.63 -16.83
CA GLU A 23 -12.87 1.20 -15.50
C GLU A 23 -12.15 -0.06 -15.01
N LEU A 24 -11.54 -0.82 -15.94
CA LEU A 24 -10.81 -2.05 -15.61
C LEU A 24 -9.46 -1.74 -14.97
N GLU A 25 -9.08 -2.50 -13.93
CA GLU A 25 -7.70 -2.51 -13.47
C GLU A 25 -6.82 -3.27 -14.47
N ALA A 26 -5.50 -3.25 -14.24
CA ALA A 26 -4.55 -3.80 -15.19
C ALA A 26 -4.76 -5.31 -15.42
N LYS A 27 -5.14 -6.07 -14.39
CA LYS A 27 -5.41 -7.51 -14.50
C LYS A 27 -6.59 -7.78 -15.43
N GLU A 28 -7.74 -7.17 -15.17
CA GLU A 28 -8.96 -7.36 -15.96
C GLU A 28 -8.78 -6.81 -17.38
N LEU A 29 -8.08 -5.69 -17.53
CA LEU A 29 -7.74 -5.14 -18.85
C LEU A 29 -6.97 -6.18 -19.69
N ILE A 30 -5.98 -6.85 -19.11
CA ILE A 30 -5.15 -7.84 -19.78
C ILE A 30 -5.96 -9.10 -20.12
N GLU A 31 -6.78 -9.58 -19.19
CA GLU A 31 -7.68 -10.71 -19.41
C GLU A 31 -8.62 -10.44 -20.60
N ASN A 32 -9.30 -9.29 -20.58
CA ASN A 32 -10.24 -8.90 -21.63
C ASN A 32 -9.55 -8.65 -22.96
N LEU A 33 -8.35 -8.03 -22.95
CA LEU A 33 -7.57 -7.79 -24.16
C LEU A 33 -7.21 -9.11 -24.84
N ASN A 34 -6.63 -10.06 -24.10
CA ASN A 34 -6.17 -11.32 -24.69
C ASN A 34 -7.33 -12.19 -25.17
N GLN A 35 -8.46 -12.16 -24.46
CA GLN A 35 -9.70 -12.81 -24.93
C GLN A 35 -10.17 -12.24 -26.28
N LYS A 36 -10.18 -10.91 -26.43
CA LYS A 36 -10.52 -10.24 -27.70
C LYS A 36 -9.53 -10.53 -28.82
N ILE A 37 -8.24 -10.64 -28.50
CA ILE A 37 -7.20 -11.02 -29.46
C ILE A 37 -7.45 -12.45 -30.00
N ILE A 38 -7.85 -13.38 -29.13
CA ILE A 38 -8.22 -14.75 -29.51
C ILE A 38 -9.48 -14.76 -30.38
N GLU A 39 -10.51 -14.00 -30.00
CA GLU A 39 -11.75 -13.86 -30.79
C GLU A 39 -11.49 -13.27 -32.19
N ALA A 40 -10.48 -12.42 -32.32
CA ALA A 40 -10.00 -11.88 -33.59
C ALA A 40 -9.15 -12.87 -34.42
N GLY A 41 -8.96 -14.11 -33.94
CA GLY A 41 -8.25 -15.18 -34.65
C GLY A 41 -6.73 -15.18 -34.48
N ILE A 42 -6.21 -14.46 -33.48
CA ILE A 42 -4.78 -14.52 -33.13
C ILE A 42 -4.63 -15.49 -31.94
N PRO A 43 -3.95 -16.64 -32.12
CA PRO A 43 -3.96 -17.73 -31.14
C PRO A 43 -3.00 -17.45 -29.98
N VAL A 44 -3.29 -16.47 -29.14
CA VAL A 44 -2.51 -16.20 -27.94
C VAL A 44 -2.79 -17.29 -26.91
N TRP A 45 -1.72 -17.85 -26.34
CA TRP A 45 -1.79 -18.80 -25.23
C TRP A 45 -1.35 -18.16 -23.91
N ARG A 46 -0.33 -17.29 -23.94
CA ARG A 46 0.18 -16.60 -22.76
C ARG A 46 0.54 -15.15 -23.07
N PHE A 47 0.28 -14.28 -22.11
CA PHE A 47 0.67 -12.87 -22.11
C PHE A 47 1.47 -12.55 -20.86
N PHE A 48 2.44 -11.66 -21.01
CA PHE A 48 3.16 -11.07 -19.89
C PHE A 48 3.40 -9.59 -20.13
N THR A 49 3.27 -8.79 -19.08
CA THR A 49 3.75 -7.41 -19.06
C THR A 49 4.37 -7.09 -17.71
N SER A 50 5.33 -6.16 -17.72
CA SER A 50 5.83 -5.53 -16.50
C SER A 50 5.43 -4.06 -16.49
N VAL A 51 4.79 -3.63 -15.41
CA VAL A 51 4.31 -2.25 -15.23
C VAL A 51 5.17 -1.60 -14.15
N PRO A 52 5.95 -0.55 -14.46
CA PRO A 52 6.70 0.17 -13.44
C PRO A 52 5.74 0.85 -12.47
N THR A 53 6.11 0.89 -11.19
CA THR A 53 5.32 1.49 -10.11
C THR A 53 6.08 2.63 -9.44
N MET A 54 5.35 3.56 -8.82
CA MET A 54 5.91 4.65 -8.00
C MET A 54 5.84 4.33 -6.50
N HIS A 55 5.70 3.05 -6.13
CA HIS A 55 5.54 2.61 -4.75
C HIS A 55 6.91 2.56 -4.03
N PRO A 56 7.00 2.95 -2.75
CA PRO A 56 8.27 2.94 -2.00
C PRO A 56 8.94 1.56 -1.94
N GLU A 57 8.15 0.48 -1.86
CA GLU A 57 8.68 -0.88 -1.74
C GLU A 57 8.59 -1.71 -3.01
N VAL A 58 7.66 -1.36 -3.92
CA VAL A 58 7.41 -2.12 -5.15
C VAL A 58 7.95 -1.34 -6.33
N MET A 59 8.86 -1.96 -7.07
CA MET A 59 9.46 -1.37 -8.27
C MET A 59 8.66 -1.68 -9.53
N VAL A 60 8.19 -2.93 -9.64
CA VAL A 60 7.50 -3.43 -10.83
C VAL A 60 6.34 -4.33 -10.41
N ARG A 61 5.18 -4.11 -11.02
CA ARG A 61 4.06 -5.06 -11.00
C ARG A 61 4.07 -5.87 -12.30
N SER A 62 4.33 -7.16 -12.19
CA SER A 62 4.31 -8.09 -13.31
C SER A 62 2.96 -8.78 -13.39
N ILE A 63 2.37 -8.84 -14.58
CA ILE A 63 1.09 -9.50 -14.80
C ILE A 63 1.31 -10.62 -15.82
N ILE A 64 0.95 -11.84 -15.44
CA ILE A 64 1.05 -13.04 -16.26
C ILE A 64 -0.36 -13.59 -16.46
N TRP A 65 -0.79 -13.64 -17.71
CA TRP A 65 -2.06 -14.25 -18.09
C TRP A 65 -1.76 -15.49 -18.96
N THR A 66 -2.33 -16.63 -18.60
CA THR A 66 -2.26 -17.87 -19.40
C THR A 66 -3.68 -18.36 -19.65
N LEU A 67 -3.97 -18.76 -20.89
CA LEU A 67 -5.30 -19.25 -21.25
C LEU A 67 -5.65 -20.50 -20.44
N GLY A 68 -6.74 -20.42 -19.68
CA GLY A 68 -7.23 -21.51 -18.83
C GLY A 68 -6.61 -21.57 -17.43
N GLU A 69 -5.77 -20.60 -17.05
CA GLU A 69 -5.19 -20.47 -15.71
C GLU A 69 -5.66 -19.16 -15.03
N GLU A 70 -5.48 -19.07 -13.72
CA GLU A 70 -5.70 -17.82 -12.98
C GLU A 70 -4.58 -16.82 -13.30
N THR A 71 -4.95 -15.56 -13.57
CA THR A 71 -3.98 -14.48 -13.85
C THR A 71 -3.17 -14.16 -12.60
N GLN A 72 -1.85 -14.24 -12.74
CA GLN A 72 -0.92 -13.97 -11.65
C GLN A 72 -0.48 -12.51 -11.68
N VAL A 73 -0.49 -11.87 -10.51
CA VAL A 73 0.05 -10.52 -10.29
C VAL A 73 1.19 -10.63 -9.29
N LEU A 74 2.41 -10.31 -9.74
CA LEU A 74 3.62 -10.41 -8.94
C LEU A 74 4.16 -9.00 -8.65
N PHE A 75 4.48 -8.73 -7.38
CA PHE A 75 5.07 -7.48 -6.94
C PHE A 75 6.57 -7.68 -6.75
N ILE A 76 7.36 -6.99 -7.56
CA ILE A 76 8.81 -7.10 -7.56
C ILE A 76 9.39 -5.94 -6.76
N PRO A 77 10.13 -6.20 -5.67
CA PRO A 77 10.67 -5.16 -4.81
C PRO A 77 11.86 -4.44 -5.46
N HIS A 78 12.22 -3.28 -4.90
CA HIS A 78 13.45 -2.59 -5.29
C HIS A 78 14.68 -3.48 -5.06
N GLY A 79 15.63 -3.46 -6.00
CA GLY A 79 16.87 -4.25 -5.92
C GLY A 79 16.81 -5.66 -6.54
N ALA A 80 15.61 -6.18 -6.86
CA ALA A 80 15.45 -7.49 -7.50
C ALA A 80 16.00 -7.56 -8.95
N LEU A 81 16.33 -6.42 -9.56
CA LEU A 81 16.91 -6.36 -10.91
C LEU A 81 18.41 -6.72 -10.98
N ASN A 82 19.04 -7.04 -9.84
CA ASN A 82 20.42 -7.53 -9.80
C ASN A 82 20.51 -9.06 -9.89
N ASP A 83 19.37 -9.76 -9.96
CA ASP A 83 19.33 -11.22 -10.10
C ASP A 83 19.89 -11.66 -11.46
N GLN A 84 20.76 -12.68 -11.45
CA GLN A 84 21.33 -13.28 -12.66
C GLN A 84 20.22 -13.79 -13.61
N GLN A 85 19.12 -14.33 -13.05
CA GLN A 85 17.97 -14.79 -13.84
C GLN A 85 17.31 -13.64 -14.63
N TYR A 86 17.32 -12.42 -14.09
CA TYR A 86 16.83 -11.24 -14.81
C TYR A 86 17.81 -10.80 -15.90
N ILE A 87 19.12 -10.79 -15.61
CA ILE A 87 20.16 -10.39 -16.57
C ILE A 87 20.15 -11.30 -17.80
N ASP A 88 19.93 -12.60 -17.60
CA ASP A 88 19.88 -13.61 -18.66
C ASP A 88 18.52 -13.65 -19.39
N SER A 89 17.57 -12.81 -18.99
CA SER A 89 16.23 -12.73 -19.59
C SER A 89 16.22 -11.83 -20.84
N PRO A 90 15.40 -12.15 -21.87
CA PRO A 90 15.20 -11.25 -23.01
C PRO A 90 14.56 -9.92 -22.57
N ILE A 91 13.91 -9.89 -21.40
CA ILE A 91 13.36 -8.68 -20.79
C ILE A 91 14.46 -7.63 -20.57
N TYR A 92 15.63 -8.03 -20.07
CA TYR A 92 16.76 -7.14 -19.82
C TYR A 92 17.24 -6.47 -21.11
N LEU A 93 17.39 -7.24 -22.20
CA LEU A 93 17.81 -6.71 -23.50
C LEU A 93 16.82 -5.67 -24.06
N ILE A 94 15.52 -5.92 -23.92
CA ILE A 94 14.52 -4.94 -24.33
C ILE A 94 14.57 -3.72 -23.41
N ARG A 95 14.58 -3.87 -22.08
CA ARG A 95 14.56 -2.74 -21.13
C ARG A 95 15.75 -1.81 -21.27
N GLU A 96 16.95 -2.36 -21.45
CA GLU A 96 18.19 -1.60 -21.66
C GLU A 96 18.30 -0.98 -23.07
N GLY A 97 17.28 -1.17 -23.92
CA GLY A 97 17.28 -0.67 -25.29
C GLY A 97 18.30 -1.32 -26.21
N LYS A 98 18.81 -2.51 -25.85
CA LYS A 98 19.72 -3.30 -26.69
C LYS A 98 19.00 -3.98 -27.85
N LYS A 99 17.69 -4.21 -27.72
CA LYS A 99 16.81 -4.82 -28.73
C LYS A 99 15.44 -4.14 -28.71
N ASP A 100 14.84 -3.91 -29.88
CA ASP A 100 13.48 -3.34 -30.03
C ASP A 100 12.40 -4.38 -30.37
N PHE A 101 12.81 -5.64 -30.52
CA PHE A 101 11.94 -6.80 -30.72
C PHE A 101 12.78 -8.06 -30.58
N ILE A 102 12.27 -9.09 -29.91
CA ILE A 102 12.86 -10.43 -29.91
C ILE A 102 11.74 -11.42 -30.20
N ARG A 103 11.99 -12.35 -31.12
CA ARG A 103 11.15 -13.50 -31.40
C ARG A 103 11.97 -14.77 -31.26
N CYS A 104 11.47 -15.70 -30.47
CA CYS A 104 12.04 -17.03 -30.32
C CYS A 104 11.02 -18.04 -30.84
N LYS A 105 11.31 -18.66 -32.00
CA LYS A 105 10.60 -19.87 -32.41
C LYS A 105 11.00 -20.97 -31.43
N LEU A 106 10.04 -21.70 -30.87
CA LEU A 106 10.31 -22.70 -29.83
C LEU A 106 10.28 -24.14 -30.39
N GLU A 107 9.80 -24.29 -31.62
CA GLU A 107 9.74 -25.56 -32.35
C GLU A 107 10.43 -25.49 -33.72
N GLY A 108 10.67 -26.67 -34.30
CA GLY A 108 11.30 -26.81 -35.60
C GLY A 108 12.83 -26.68 -35.58
N PRO A 109 13.47 -26.74 -36.76
CA PRO A 109 14.92 -26.69 -36.90
C PRO A 109 15.52 -25.31 -36.53
N ASP A 110 14.71 -24.26 -36.60
CA ASP A 110 15.09 -22.87 -36.29
C ASP A 110 14.78 -22.47 -34.83
N ALA A 111 14.62 -23.46 -33.93
CA ALA A 111 14.25 -23.18 -32.56
C ALA A 111 15.34 -22.38 -31.82
N ASP A 112 14.95 -21.27 -31.21
CA ASP A 112 15.80 -20.40 -30.39
C ASP A 112 15.47 -20.61 -28.90
N LEU A 113 16.36 -21.29 -28.19
CA LEU A 113 16.29 -21.56 -26.76
C LEU A 113 17.40 -20.85 -25.98
N SER A 114 17.86 -19.71 -26.51
CA SER A 114 18.99 -18.95 -25.93
C SER A 114 18.67 -18.36 -24.55
N TYR A 115 17.40 -18.31 -24.17
CA TYR A 115 16.94 -17.75 -22.90
C TYR A 115 16.27 -18.82 -22.03
N PRO A 116 16.47 -18.83 -20.69
CA PRO A 116 15.84 -19.79 -19.80
C PRO A 116 14.31 -19.86 -19.94
N ILE A 117 13.65 -18.70 -20.06
CA ILE A 117 12.20 -18.64 -20.27
C ILE A 117 11.74 -19.35 -21.55
N CYS A 118 12.56 -19.39 -22.61
CA CYS A 118 12.20 -20.09 -23.85
C CYS A 118 12.23 -21.61 -23.66
N ILE A 119 13.13 -22.12 -22.82
CA ILE A 119 13.17 -23.54 -22.43
C ILE A 119 11.90 -23.89 -21.65
N ASP A 120 11.58 -23.12 -20.62
CA ASP A 120 10.39 -23.33 -19.77
C ASP A 120 9.09 -23.29 -20.59
N LEU A 121 8.96 -22.34 -21.51
CA LEU A 121 7.78 -22.21 -22.37
C LEU A 121 7.67 -23.40 -23.34
N LYS A 122 8.78 -23.85 -23.92
CA LYS A 122 8.80 -25.02 -24.82
C LYS A 122 8.38 -26.30 -24.10
N GLU A 123 8.86 -26.52 -22.88
CA GLU A 123 8.48 -27.69 -22.07
C GLU A 123 6.97 -27.71 -21.78
N LYS A 124 6.34 -26.54 -21.68
CA LYS A 124 4.89 -26.38 -21.53
C LYS A 124 4.11 -26.41 -22.85
N GLY A 125 4.77 -26.68 -23.97
CA GLY A 125 4.14 -26.83 -25.28
C GLY A 125 3.99 -25.55 -26.10
N ALA A 126 4.68 -24.47 -25.74
CA ALA A 126 4.71 -23.27 -26.58
C ALA A 126 5.49 -23.50 -27.87
N THR A 127 5.06 -22.81 -28.94
CA THR A 127 5.64 -22.92 -30.29
C THR A 127 6.32 -21.63 -30.73
N ASP A 128 5.91 -20.47 -30.19
CA ASP A 128 6.49 -19.17 -30.56
C ASP A 128 6.33 -18.15 -29.42
N TYR A 129 7.38 -17.36 -29.19
CA TYR A 129 7.46 -16.34 -28.15
C TYR A 129 7.92 -15.01 -28.76
N CYS A 130 7.10 -13.97 -28.61
CA CYS A 130 7.37 -12.63 -29.14
C CYS A 130 7.36 -11.61 -27.99
N ILE A 131 8.46 -10.88 -27.81
CA ILE A 131 8.59 -9.82 -26.81
C ILE A 131 8.87 -8.47 -27.49
N PHE A 132 8.15 -7.46 -27.04
CA PHE A 132 8.11 -6.12 -27.58
C PHE A 132 8.41 -5.09 -26.48
N PRO A 133 9.00 -3.94 -26.83
CA PRO A 133 9.10 -2.81 -25.92
C PRO A 133 7.72 -2.21 -25.67
N SER A 134 7.52 -1.79 -24.42
CA SER A 134 6.40 -0.96 -23.99
C SER A 134 6.98 0.28 -23.30
N PHE A 135 6.35 1.44 -23.51
CA PHE A 135 6.90 2.72 -23.09
C PHE A 135 5.93 3.46 -22.17
N PHE A 136 6.45 3.87 -21.01
CA PHE A 136 5.75 4.62 -19.97
C PHE A 136 6.41 6.00 -19.80
N ALA A 137 5.67 7.00 -19.32
CA ALA A 137 6.14 8.38 -19.30
C ALA A 137 6.80 8.79 -17.97
N PRO A 138 7.86 9.64 -17.98
CA PRO A 138 8.66 10.05 -19.13
C PRO A 138 9.93 9.17 -19.24
N ASN A 139 9.95 8.26 -20.23
CA ASN A 139 11.09 7.40 -20.63
C ASN A 139 11.32 6.10 -19.87
N THR A 140 10.33 5.56 -19.15
CA THR A 140 10.47 4.24 -18.56
C THR A 140 10.18 3.17 -19.61
N ARG A 141 11.20 2.41 -19.98
CA ARG A 141 11.09 1.29 -20.92
C ARG A 141 10.75 0.00 -20.17
N SER A 142 9.70 -0.66 -20.60
CA SER A 142 9.25 -1.94 -20.09
C SER A 142 9.00 -2.90 -21.24
N VAL A 143 8.34 -4.02 -20.95
CA VAL A 143 8.10 -5.07 -21.94
C VAL A 143 6.68 -5.59 -21.91
N VAL A 144 6.24 -6.03 -23.09
CA VAL A 144 5.06 -6.88 -23.29
C VAL A 144 5.50 -8.10 -24.10
N SER A 145 5.05 -9.29 -23.74
CA SER A 145 5.28 -10.49 -24.54
C SER A 145 4.01 -11.29 -24.74
N TRP A 146 3.84 -11.82 -25.95
CA TRP A 146 2.82 -12.80 -26.29
C TRP A 146 3.49 -14.12 -26.66
N THR A 147 2.88 -15.22 -26.25
CA THR A 147 3.29 -16.60 -26.57
C THR A 147 2.11 -17.33 -27.18
N THR A 148 2.36 -18.20 -28.16
CA THR A 148 1.38 -19.14 -28.69
C THR A 148 1.85 -20.58 -28.51
N ASN A 149 0.90 -21.50 -28.45
CA ASN A 149 1.09 -22.94 -28.56
C ASN A 149 0.48 -23.50 -29.86
N ALA A 150 0.03 -22.63 -30.77
CA ALA A 150 -0.50 -23.05 -32.06
C ALA A 150 0.62 -23.64 -32.94
N PRO A 151 0.39 -24.76 -33.64
CA PRO A 151 1.38 -25.32 -34.56
C PRO A 151 1.82 -24.30 -35.61
N GLY A 152 3.13 -24.17 -35.82
CA GLY A 152 3.73 -23.21 -36.74
C GLY A 152 3.95 -21.81 -36.17
N GLY A 153 3.52 -21.54 -34.93
CA GLY A 153 3.72 -20.26 -34.26
C GLY A 153 2.86 -19.13 -34.78
N PHE A 154 3.26 -17.88 -34.50
CA PHE A 154 2.57 -16.71 -35.03
C PHE A 154 2.96 -16.45 -36.49
N THR A 155 2.01 -16.04 -37.31
CA THR A 155 2.31 -15.50 -38.64
C THR A 155 2.87 -14.08 -38.53
N GLU A 156 3.63 -13.62 -39.52
CA GLU A 156 4.10 -12.22 -39.58
C GLU A 156 2.95 -11.22 -39.53
N GLU A 157 1.81 -11.56 -40.11
CA GLU A 157 0.61 -10.73 -40.08
C GLU A 157 0.05 -10.60 -38.66
N GLN A 158 0.03 -11.68 -37.89
CA GLN A 158 -0.41 -11.68 -36.50
C GLN A 158 0.55 -10.87 -35.62
N ILE A 159 1.86 -11.03 -35.81
CA ILE A 159 2.89 -10.25 -35.08
C ILE A 159 2.70 -8.75 -35.33
N GLU A 160 2.45 -8.35 -36.58
CA GLU A 160 2.22 -6.93 -36.90
C GLU A 160 0.92 -6.40 -36.30
N SER A 161 -0.14 -7.22 -36.25
CA SER A 161 -1.37 -6.87 -35.53
C SER A 161 -1.12 -6.67 -34.03
N LEU A 162 -0.37 -7.58 -33.37
CA LEU A 162 0.03 -7.41 -31.96
C LEU A 162 0.87 -6.15 -31.75
N ARG A 163 1.81 -5.87 -32.67
CA ARG A 163 2.64 -4.66 -32.65
C ARG A 163 1.79 -3.38 -32.69
N SER A 164 0.73 -3.37 -33.48
CA SER A 164 -0.18 -2.21 -33.59
C SER A 164 -0.92 -1.88 -32.28
N LEU A 165 -1.10 -2.87 -31.40
CA LEU A 165 -1.76 -2.70 -30.10
C LEU A 165 -0.83 -2.09 -29.04
N LEU A 166 0.50 -2.12 -29.23
CA LEU A 166 1.47 -1.74 -28.21
C LEU A 166 1.33 -0.29 -27.74
N GLY A 167 1.14 0.66 -28.66
CA GLY A 167 1.01 2.07 -28.30
C GLY A 167 -0.22 2.32 -27.41
N PRO A 168 -1.43 1.96 -27.87
CA PRO A 168 -2.67 2.13 -27.10
C PRO A 168 -2.66 1.33 -25.78
N LEU A 169 -2.14 0.10 -25.79
CA LEU A 169 -1.98 -0.69 -24.58
C LEU A 169 -1.02 -0.04 -23.58
N SER A 170 0.13 0.47 -24.04
CA SER A 170 1.11 1.14 -23.18
C SER A 170 0.52 2.39 -22.53
N LEU A 171 -0.24 3.20 -23.28
CA LEU A 171 -0.96 4.36 -22.72
C LEU A 171 -1.99 3.93 -21.68
N ARG A 172 -2.71 2.84 -21.92
CA ARG A 172 -3.73 2.33 -21.00
C ARG A 172 -3.11 1.78 -19.71
N LEU A 173 -2.00 1.05 -19.82
CA LEU A 173 -1.22 0.55 -18.68
C LEU A 173 -0.54 1.69 -17.92
N ASP A 174 -0.07 2.74 -18.60
CA ASP A 174 0.48 3.94 -17.94
C ASP A 174 -0.61 4.66 -17.13
N LEU A 175 -1.82 4.78 -17.68
CA LEU A 175 -2.96 5.33 -16.95
C LEU A 175 -3.32 4.49 -15.72
N GLU A 176 -3.38 3.16 -15.84
CA GLU A 176 -3.60 2.29 -14.68
C GLU A 176 -2.47 2.38 -13.66
N SER A 177 -1.21 2.40 -14.09
CA SER A 177 -0.07 2.54 -13.19
C SER A 177 -0.15 3.83 -12.38
N ARG A 178 -0.55 4.95 -13.01
CA ARG A 178 -0.73 6.23 -12.32
C ARG A 178 -1.89 6.20 -11.33
N LYS A 179 -3.02 5.59 -11.68
CA LYS A 179 -4.15 5.43 -10.74
C LYS A 179 -3.75 4.60 -9.54
N PHE A 180 -3.10 3.45 -9.79
CA PHE A 180 -2.55 2.60 -8.75
C PHE A 180 -1.60 3.40 -7.86
N ALA A 181 -0.62 4.10 -8.43
CA ALA A 181 0.31 4.93 -7.68
C ALA A 181 -0.39 6.01 -6.84
N VAL A 182 -1.41 6.69 -7.36
CA VAL A 182 -2.16 7.69 -6.59
C VAL A 182 -2.88 7.05 -5.41
N ASN A 183 -3.56 5.92 -5.62
CA ASN A 183 -4.30 5.23 -4.56
C ASN A 183 -3.35 4.71 -3.48
N GLU A 184 -2.30 3.99 -3.88
CA GLU A 184 -1.33 3.39 -2.96
C GLU A 184 -0.56 4.47 -2.19
N LEU A 185 -0.08 5.54 -2.85
CA LEU A 185 0.63 6.60 -2.15
C LEU A 185 -0.29 7.32 -1.17
N LEU A 186 -1.55 7.61 -1.55
CA LEU A 186 -2.50 8.20 -0.61
C LEU A 186 -2.76 7.28 0.58
N GLU A 187 -2.86 5.97 0.38
CA GLU A 187 -3.04 5.01 1.46
C GLU A 187 -1.82 4.92 2.39
N VAL A 188 -0.60 4.89 1.83
CA VAL A 188 0.65 4.88 2.63
C VAL A 188 0.79 6.16 3.47
N TYR A 189 0.44 7.33 2.91
CA TYR A 189 0.66 8.62 3.60
C TYR A 189 -0.52 9.09 4.46
N LEU A 190 -1.76 8.70 4.16
CA LEU A 190 -2.97 9.12 4.89
C LEU A 190 -3.63 7.97 5.67
N GLY A 191 -3.26 6.72 5.40
CA GLY A 191 -4.00 5.55 5.86
C GLY A 191 -5.23 5.22 4.98
N PRO A 192 -5.78 4.00 5.10
CA PRO A 192 -6.77 3.44 4.17
C PRO A 192 -8.12 4.19 4.15
N ASN A 193 -8.56 4.74 5.28
CA ASN A 193 -9.87 5.37 5.37
C ASN A 193 -9.83 6.84 4.94
N ALA A 194 -8.82 7.59 5.38
CA ALA A 194 -8.60 8.95 4.90
C ALA A 194 -8.30 8.99 3.39
N SER A 195 -7.50 8.05 2.86
CA SER A 195 -7.23 7.94 1.43
C SER A 195 -8.51 7.73 0.61
N LYS A 196 -9.38 6.79 1.01
CA LYS A 196 -10.69 6.54 0.36
C LYS A 196 -11.57 7.78 0.32
N ARG A 197 -11.62 8.56 1.41
CA ARG A 197 -12.40 9.81 1.47
C ARG A 197 -11.83 10.90 0.57
N VAL A 198 -10.51 11.05 0.54
CA VAL A 198 -9.87 12.00 -0.38
C VAL A 198 -10.12 11.61 -1.84
N LEU A 199 -10.00 10.32 -2.17
CA LEU A 199 -10.27 9.77 -3.50
C LEU A 199 -11.75 9.90 -3.92
N SER A 200 -12.70 9.82 -2.98
CA SER A 200 -14.13 9.98 -3.24
C SER A 200 -14.55 11.45 -3.44
N GLY A 201 -13.64 12.40 -3.23
CA GLY A 201 -13.86 13.83 -3.47
C GLY A 201 -13.93 14.68 -2.21
N GLU A 202 -13.74 14.11 -1.03
CA GLU A 202 -13.67 14.84 0.24
C GLU A 202 -12.27 15.45 0.43
N PHE A 203 -11.88 16.36 -0.46
CA PHE A 203 -10.60 17.08 -0.42
C PHE A 203 -10.76 18.59 -0.19
N ARG A 204 -11.97 19.07 0.15
CA ARG A 204 -12.23 20.49 0.37
C ARG A 204 -11.87 20.88 1.80
N ARG A 205 -11.30 22.07 1.98
CA ARG A 205 -11.03 22.63 3.31
C ARG A 205 -12.32 22.80 4.10
N GLY A 206 -12.31 22.39 5.37
CA GLY A 206 -13.45 22.56 6.27
C GLY A 206 -14.58 21.55 6.05
N THR A 207 -14.38 20.58 5.16
CA THR A 207 -15.21 19.37 5.17
C THR A 207 -14.68 18.42 6.23
N GLY A 208 -15.57 18.01 7.11
CA GLY A 208 -15.32 17.02 8.15
C GLY A 208 -16.65 16.64 8.79
N GLU A 209 -16.65 15.49 9.42
CA GLU A 209 -17.80 14.97 10.16
C GLU A 209 -17.46 14.95 11.63
N THR A 210 -18.44 15.26 12.47
CA THR A 210 -18.31 15.00 13.91
C THR A 210 -18.55 13.51 14.12
N ILE A 211 -17.54 12.82 14.63
CA ILE A 211 -17.64 11.42 15.04
C ILE A 211 -17.32 11.32 16.53
N TYR A 212 -17.90 10.32 17.19
CA TYR A 212 -17.47 9.91 18.51
C TYR A 212 -16.39 8.84 18.33
N ALA A 213 -15.27 8.95 19.03
CA ALA A 213 -14.17 8.01 18.86
C ALA A 213 -13.37 7.81 20.14
N ALA A 214 -12.85 6.61 20.33
CA ALA A 214 -11.73 6.39 21.23
C ALA A 214 -10.45 6.91 20.55
N ILE A 215 -9.57 7.52 21.34
CA ILE A 215 -8.38 8.23 20.88
C ILE A 215 -7.19 7.60 21.60
N LEU A 216 -6.20 7.18 20.82
CA LEU A 216 -4.92 6.70 21.31
C LEU A 216 -3.86 7.72 20.91
N CYS A 217 -3.19 8.26 21.92
CA CYS A 217 -1.99 9.07 21.76
C CYS A 217 -0.83 8.32 22.38
N ALA A 218 0.24 8.09 21.64
CA ALA A 218 1.46 7.48 22.16
C ALA A 218 2.67 8.37 21.87
N ASP A 219 3.64 8.44 22.77
CA ASP A 219 4.85 9.25 22.59
C ASP A 219 6.07 8.61 23.26
N LEU A 220 7.23 8.69 22.60
CA LEU A 220 8.47 8.19 23.15
C LEU A 220 8.94 9.08 24.30
N ARG A 221 9.34 8.45 25.40
CA ARG A 221 9.93 9.18 26.52
C ARG A 221 11.40 9.46 26.26
N ASP A 222 11.80 10.67 26.62
CA ASP A 222 13.19 11.11 26.56
C ASP A 222 13.81 10.99 25.16
N PHE A 223 12.99 11.08 24.11
CA PHE A 223 13.44 11.02 22.72
C PHE A 223 14.46 12.10 22.38
N SER A 224 14.34 13.31 22.96
CA SER A 224 15.36 14.36 22.80
C SER A 224 16.74 13.88 23.25
N SER A 225 16.82 13.21 24.42
CA SER A 225 18.06 12.62 24.92
C SER A 225 18.54 11.47 24.04
N LEU A 226 17.62 10.66 23.51
CA LEU A 226 17.95 9.59 22.57
C LEU A 226 18.58 10.16 21.29
N SER A 227 17.98 11.23 20.75
CA SER A 227 18.43 11.96 19.56
C SER A 227 19.81 12.58 19.72
N GLU A 228 20.15 13.13 20.89
CA GLU A 228 21.46 13.75 21.13
C GLU A 228 22.60 12.73 21.21
N ASN A 229 22.30 11.51 21.65
CA ASN A 229 23.31 10.47 21.90
C ASN A 229 23.50 9.48 20.73
N ASN A 230 22.75 9.62 19.65
CA ASN A 230 22.79 8.72 18.50
C ASN A 230 23.06 9.47 17.19
N SER A 231 23.63 8.77 16.22
CA SER A 231 23.75 9.30 14.87
C SER A 231 22.36 9.46 14.21
N PRO A 232 22.18 10.43 13.29
CA PRO A 232 20.90 10.60 12.59
C PRO A 232 20.38 9.33 11.92
N LYS A 233 21.27 8.52 11.33
CA LYS A 233 20.90 7.24 10.70
C LYS A 233 20.34 6.24 11.73
N LYS A 234 21.00 6.13 12.89
CA LYS A 234 20.55 5.24 13.96
C LYS A 234 19.21 5.68 14.55
N ILE A 235 18.94 6.99 14.62
CA ILE A 235 17.64 7.52 15.05
C ILE A 235 16.53 7.16 14.08
N VAL A 236 16.78 7.26 12.77
CA VAL A 236 15.78 6.82 11.77
C VAL A 236 15.50 5.33 11.91
N GLU A 237 16.53 4.48 12.04
CA GLU A 237 16.35 3.04 12.27
C GLU A 237 15.53 2.74 13.55
N ILE A 238 15.78 3.46 14.65
CA ILE A 238 15.01 3.29 15.88
C ILE A 238 13.55 3.73 15.68
N LEU A 239 13.31 4.85 14.99
CA LEU A 239 11.97 5.35 14.73
C LEU A 239 11.18 4.42 13.80
N ASP A 240 11.80 3.89 12.75
CA ASP A 240 11.14 2.98 11.80
C ASP A 240 10.66 1.72 12.54
N HIS A 241 11.51 1.10 13.35
CA HIS A 241 11.13 -0.06 14.17
C HIS A 241 10.09 0.28 15.24
N TYR A 242 10.23 1.44 15.89
CA TYR A 242 9.25 1.92 16.86
C TYR A 242 7.86 2.09 16.23
N PHE A 243 7.78 2.70 15.05
CA PHE A 243 6.51 2.87 14.34
C PHE A 243 5.94 1.55 13.87
N GLU A 244 6.75 0.57 13.50
CA GLU A 244 6.28 -0.77 13.15
C GLU A 244 5.66 -1.49 14.36
N ILE A 245 6.35 -1.50 15.51
CA ILE A 245 5.91 -2.12 16.77
C ILE A 245 4.59 -1.52 17.27
N THR A 246 4.38 -0.24 17.02
CA THR A 246 3.20 0.51 17.50
C THR A 246 2.06 0.49 16.49
N ALA A 247 2.34 0.57 15.19
CA ALA A 247 1.32 0.63 14.16
C ALA A 247 0.58 -0.70 14.00
N GLN A 248 1.28 -1.82 14.04
CA GLN A 248 0.68 -3.13 13.81
C GLN A 248 -0.45 -3.43 14.81
N PRO A 249 -0.28 -3.29 16.15
CA PRO A 249 -1.38 -3.53 17.09
C PRO A 249 -2.58 -2.61 16.91
N ILE A 250 -2.35 -1.35 16.50
CA ILE A 250 -3.45 -0.40 16.23
C ILE A 250 -4.28 -0.91 15.06
N GLN A 251 -3.61 -1.30 13.96
CA GLN A 251 -4.28 -1.80 12.75
C GLN A 251 -4.99 -3.14 12.99
N GLU A 252 -4.39 -4.08 13.73
CA GLU A 252 -5.01 -5.35 14.10
C GLU A 252 -6.33 -5.17 14.88
N GLU A 253 -6.38 -4.17 15.75
CA GLU A 253 -7.57 -3.80 16.51
C GLU A 253 -8.45 -2.77 15.75
N LYS A 254 -8.26 -2.65 14.43
CA LYS A 254 -9.05 -1.81 13.51
C LYS A 254 -9.02 -0.30 13.82
N GLY A 255 -7.96 0.16 14.48
CA GLY A 255 -7.69 1.57 14.68
C GLY A 255 -7.14 2.24 13.41
N GLU A 256 -7.40 3.54 13.29
CA GLU A 256 -6.90 4.39 12.21
C GLU A 256 -5.76 5.26 12.72
N ILE A 257 -4.54 5.02 12.24
CA ILE A 257 -3.40 5.90 12.49
C ILE A 257 -3.56 7.11 11.56
N LEU A 258 -3.65 8.30 12.16
CA LEU A 258 -3.88 9.52 11.40
C LEU A 258 -2.58 10.18 10.98
N LYS A 259 -1.58 10.16 11.87
CA LYS A 259 -0.25 10.70 11.60
C LYS A 259 0.75 10.34 12.68
N PHE A 260 2.00 10.44 12.27
CA PHE A 260 3.17 10.55 13.13
C PHE A 260 3.52 12.03 13.35
N ILE A 261 3.76 12.44 14.60
CA ILE A 261 4.06 13.81 15.00
C ILE A 261 5.41 13.81 15.73
N GLY A 262 6.50 13.90 14.98
CA GLY A 262 7.81 13.61 15.55
C GLY A 262 7.88 12.13 15.91
N ASP A 263 8.06 11.83 17.20
CA ASP A 263 8.04 10.52 17.82
C ASP A 263 6.66 10.10 18.36
N ALA A 264 5.67 10.99 18.29
CA ALA A 264 4.31 10.70 18.75
C ALA A 264 3.43 10.08 17.66
N ILE A 265 2.43 9.31 18.09
CA ILE A 265 1.43 8.66 17.24
C ILE A 265 0.05 9.15 17.68
N LEU A 266 -0.76 9.58 16.71
CA LEU A 266 -2.17 9.86 16.92
C LEU A 266 -2.99 8.85 16.13
N ALA A 267 -3.79 8.07 16.84
CA ALA A 267 -4.74 7.13 16.27
C ALA A 267 -6.14 7.31 16.87
N ILE A 268 -7.15 6.90 16.11
CA ILE A 268 -8.53 6.87 16.54
C ILE A 268 -9.15 5.50 16.30
N PHE A 269 -10.16 5.19 17.08
CA PHE A 269 -11.04 4.04 16.91
C PHE A 269 -12.45 4.64 16.82
N PRO A 270 -12.96 4.88 15.61
CA PRO A 270 -14.29 5.45 15.42
C PRO A 270 -15.34 4.57 16.10
N ALA A 271 -16.20 5.19 16.92
CA ALA A 271 -17.34 4.51 17.50
C ALA A 271 -18.51 4.54 16.52
N GLU A 272 -19.23 3.42 16.43
CA GLU A 272 -20.55 3.39 15.81
C GLU A 272 -21.60 3.85 16.84
N ASN A 273 -22.74 3.15 16.92
CA ASN A 273 -23.79 3.49 17.90
C ASN A 273 -23.39 3.21 19.36
N ASP A 274 -22.43 2.30 19.60
CA ASP A 274 -21.91 1.96 20.91
C ASP A 274 -20.41 2.26 20.97
N PRO A 275 -19.94 3.11 21.91
CA PRO A 275 -18.51 3.42 22.05
C PRO A 275 -17.70 2.31 22.72
N LYS A 276 -18.35 1.33 23.37
CA LYS A 276 -17.65 0.29 24.12
C LYS A 276 -16.68 -0.55 23.27
N PRO A 277 -17.07 -1.07 22.09
CA PRO A 277 -16.15 -1.82 21.23
C PRO A 277 -14.92 -1.00 20.80
N ALA A 278 -15.10 0.30 20.54
CA ALA A 278 -14.01 1.19 20.17
C ALA A 278 -13.02 1.39 21.34
N CYS A 279 -13.53 1.63 22.55
CA CYS A 279 -12.69 1.72 23.75
C CYS A 279 -11.99 0.39 24.09
N GLU A 280 -12.67 -0.74 23.97
CA GLU A 280 -12.07 -2.07 24.18
C GLU A 280 -10.95 -2.36 23.18
N SER A 281 -11.15 -2.01 21.91
CA SER A 281 -10.15 -2.18 20.84
C SER A 281 -8.93 -1.27 21.07
N ALA A 282 -9.17 0.00 21.43
CA ALA A 282 -8.10 0.93 21.78
C ALA A 282 -7.28 0.47 23.00
N LEU A 283 -7.94 -0.10 24.02
CA LEU A 283 -7.28 -0.66 25.20
C LEU A 283 -6.43 -1.89 24.84
N LYS A 284 -6.98 -2.81 24.03
CA LYS A 284 -6.24 -3.99 23.56
C LYS A 284 -5.02 -3.59 22.74
N ALA A 285 -5.15 -2.63 21.84
CA ALA A 285 -4.04 -2.09 21.07
C ALA A 285 -2.96 -1.54 22.01
N ALA A 286 -3.31 -0.68 22.96
CA ALA A 286 -2.36 -0.13 23.93
C ALA A 286 -1.62 -1.21 24.75
N GLN A 287 -2.34 -2.25 25.20
CA GLN A 287 -1.74 -3.37 25.95
C GLN A 287 -0.80 -4.23 25.09
N LYS A 288 -1.19 -4.50 23.83
CA LYS A 288 -0.33 -5.19 22.86
C LYS A 288 0.94 -4.38 22.60
N ILE A 289 0.82 -3.07 22.36
CA ILE A 289 1.96 -2.19 22.15
C ILE A 289 2.91 -2.21 23.36
N ASP A 290 2.39 -2.04 24.59
CA ASP A 290 3.20 -2.08 25.81
C ASP A 290 3.95 -3.41 25.98
N SER A 291 3.31 -4.51 25.59
CA SER A 291 3.93 -5.84 25.61
C SER A 291 5.01 -5.99 24.53
N SER A 292 4.76 -5.53 23.31
CA SER A 292 5.74 -5.55 22.21
C SER A 292 6.98 -4.71 22.51
N ILE A 293 6.81 -3.53 23.13
CA ILE A 293 7.95 -2.71 23.57
C ILE A 293 8.75 -3.40 24.67
N ARG A 294 8.10 -4.10 25.61
CA ARG A 294 8.81 -4.87 26.63
C ARG A 294 9.68 -5.96 26.00
N ASN A 295 9.12 -6.74 25.07
CA ASN A 295 9.88 -7.78 24.36
C ASN A 295 11.05 -7.17 23.56
N TRP A 296 10.80 -6.06 22.85
CA TRP A 296 11.85 -5.35 22.11
C TRP A 296 13.01 -4.93 23.02
N ASN A 297 12.70 -4.37 24.20
CA ASN A 297 13.71 -3.94 25.16
C ASN A 297 14.50 -5.10 25.77
N GLU A 298 13.89 -6.29 25.89
CA GLU A 298 14.59 -7.50 26.33
C GLU A 298 15.57 -8.00 25.26
N GLU A 299 15.19 -7.91 23.99
CA GLU A 299 16.02 -8.30 22.85
C GLU A 299 17.13 -7.28 22.54
N HIS A 300 16.90 -5.99 22.84
CA HIS A 300 17.79 -4.87 22.52
C HIS A 300 18.12 -4.02 23.76
N PRO A 301 18.81 -4.58 24.77
CA PRO A 301 19.08 -3.89 26.04
C PRO A 301 19.92 -2.61 25.88
N GLU A 302 20.68 -2.49 24.79
CA GLU A 302 21.48 -1.31 24.45
C GLU A 302 20.68 -0.19 23.77
N SER A 303 19.47 -0.49 23.27
CA SER A 303 18.61 0.43 22.52
C SER A 303 17.20 0.54 23.12
N THR A 304 17.09 0.42 24.45
CA THR A 304 15.80 0.42 25.12
C THR A 304 15.00 1.70 24.91
N VAL A 305 13.70 1.53 24.67
CA VAL A 305 12.74 2.63 24.49
C VAL A 305 11.69 2.60 25.59
N ARG A 306 11.22 3.77 26.00
CA ARG A 306 10.11 3.93 26.95
C ARG A 306 9.04 4.77 26.30
N MET A 307 7.78 4.53 26.66
CA MET A 307 6.65 5.19 26.02
C MET A 307 5.58 5.60 27.03
N GLY A 308 4.89 6.70 26.74
CA GLY A 308 3.60 7.02 27.32
C GLY A 308 2.49 6.73 26.31
N ILE A 309 1.41 6.08 26.73
CA ILE A 309 0.20 5.87 25.96
C ILE A 309 -0.95 6.48 26.75
N ALA A 310 -1.73 7.34 26.12
CA ALA A 310 -2.98 7.85 26.66
C ALA A 310 -4.16 7.39 25.84
N LEU A 311 -5.20 6.97 26.56
CA LEU A 311 -6.50 6.65 25.99
C LEU A 311 -7.53 7.67 26.48
N ASN A 312 -8.26 8.23 25.53
CA ASN A 312 -9.40 9.09 25.80
C ASN A 312 -10.55 8.72 24.87
N VAL A 313 -11.73 9.26 25.11
CA VAL A 313 -12.90 9.12 24.24
C VAL A 313 -13.64 10.44 24.18
N GLY A 314 -14.31 10.72 23.06
CA GLY A 314 -15.15 11.90 22.94
C GLY A 314 -15.43 12.29 21.49
N ASP A 315 -16.21 13.36 21.33
CA ASP A 315 -16.49 13.96 20.02
C ASP A 315 -15.24 14.60 19.42
N VAL A 316 -15.02 14.31 18.14
CA VAL A 316 -13.96 14.90 17.32
C VAL A 316 -14.48 15.26 15.94
N VAL A 317 -13.96 16.34 15.36
CA VAL A 317 -14.16 16.68 13.96
C VAL A 317 -13.11 15.94 13.14
N TYR A 318 -13.55 14.96 12.35
CA TYR A 318 -12.70 14.15 11.48
C TYR A 318 -12.79 14.66 10.03
N GLY A 319 -11.69 15.16 9.47
CA GLY A 319 -11.66 15.66 8.10
C GLY A 319 -10.48 16.56 7.75
N ASN A 320 -10.63 17.36 6.69
CA ASN A 320 -9.55 18.19 6.14
C ASN A 320 -9.41 19.52 6.86
N VAL A 321 -8.24 19.72 7.46
CA VAL A 321 -7.89 20.95 8.16
C VAL A 321 -6.54 21.46 7.68
N GLY A 322 -6.39 22.77 7.48
CA GLY A 322 -5.11 23.32 7.04
C GLY A 322 -5.25 24.61 6.24
N ALA A 323 -4.20 24.93 5.49
CA ALA A 323 -4.14 26.06 4.58
C ALA A 323 -4.65 25.67 3.18
N LYS A 324 -4.80 26.66 2.29
CA LYS A 324 -5.32 26.46 0.93
C LYS A 324 -4.57 25.38 0.14
N ASP A 325 -3.24 25.39 0.24
CA ASP A 325 -2.35 24.52 -0.54
C ASP A 325 -1.68 23.44 0.33
N ARG A 326 -2.15 23.27 1.58
CA ARG A 326 -1.66 22.28 2.53
C ARG A 326 -2.78 21.85 3.47
N LEU A 327 -3.48 20.81 3.07
CA LEU A 327 -4.49 20.16 3.89
C LEU A 327 -3.89 18.98 4.64
N ASP A 328 -4.44 18.73 5.81
CA ASP A 328 -4.08 17.65 6.71
C ASP A 328 -5.39 16.95 7.11
N PHE A 329 -5.52 15.67 6.74
CA PHE A 329 -6.70 14.88 7.06
C PHE A 329 -6.53 14.32 8.46
N THR A 330 -7.30 14.82 9.42
CA THR A 330 -7.04 14.55 10.83
C THR A 330 -8.26 14.74 11.70
N VAL A 331 -8.13 14.43 13.00
CA VAL A 331 -9.14 14.75 14.01
C VAL A 331 -8.75 16.00 14.77
N ILE A 332 -9.74 16.85 15.04
CA ILE A 332 -9.60 18.01 15.90
C ILE A 332 -10.72 18.01 16.92
N GLY A 333 -10.38 18.26 18.18
CA GLY A 333 -11.37 18.36 19.24
C GLY A 333 -10.72 18.48 20.61
N ASN A 334 -11.55 18.83 21.59
CA ASN A 334 -11.10 18.87 22.98
C ASN A 334 -10.66 17.48 23.47
N ALA A 335 -11.30 16.41 22.99
CA ALA A 335 -10.93 15.04 23.33
C ALA A 335 -9.50 14.68 22.87
N VAL A 336 -9.08 15.14 21.69
CA VAL A 336 -7.71 14.96 21.17
C VAL A 336 -6.71 15.71 22.03
N ASN A 337 -6.98 16.98 22.33
CA ASN A 337 -6.12 17.79 23.20
C ASN A 337 -5.98 17.15 24.58
N GLN A 338 -7.06 16.62 25.14
CA GLN A 338 -7.06 15.92 26.42
C GLN A 338 -6.20 14.65 26.37
N ALA A 339 -6.25 13.87 25.29
CA ALA A 339 -5.40 12.69 25.13
C ALA A 339 -3.90 13.06 25.20
N PHE A 340 -3.45 14.08 24.46
CA PHE A 340 -2.06 14.57 24.54
C PHE A 340 -1.68 15.08 25.94
N ARG A 341 -2.60 15.69 26.68
CA ARG A 341 -2.33 16.11 28.06
C ARG A 341 -2.23 14.92 29.01
N VAL A 342 -3.06 13.90 28.83
CA VAL A 342 -3.00 12.67 29.63
C VAL A 342 -1.72 11.90 29.34
N GLU A 343 -1.30 11.83 28.08
CA GLU A 343 -0.04 11.19 27.67
C GLU A 343 1.11 11.81 28.45
N SER A 344 1.17 13.15 28.49
CA SER A 344 2.27 13.86 29.16
C SER A 344 2.36 13.59 30.67
N LEU A 345 1.31 13.05 31.30
CA LEU A 345 1.28 12.65 32.71
C LEU A 345 1.79 11.23 32.94
N CYS A 346 1.96 10.41 31.90
CA CYS A 346 2.45 9.03 32.00
C CYS A 346 3.80 8.97 32.74
N LYS A 347 4.68 9.95 32.51
CA LYS A 347 5.95 10.09 33.23
C LYS A 347 5.78 10.46 34.71
N ASP A 348 4.83 11.33 35.02
CA ASP A 348 4.59 11.83 36.38
C ASP A 348 4.02 10.72 37.29
N PHE A 349 3.21 9.83 36.72
CA PHE A 349 2.66 8.66 37.40
C PHE A 349 3.56 7.42 37.33
N GLY A 350 4.59 7.42 36.50
CA GLY A 350 5.45 6.24 36.28
C GLY A 350 4.70 5.06 35.66
N LYS A 351 3.63 5.31 34.90
CA LYS A 351 2.80 4.29 34.24
C LYS A 351 2.92 4.43 32.73
N ASN A 352 2.94 3.31 31.99
CA ASN A 352 3.04 3.35 30.54
C ASN A 352 1.71 3.68 29.86
N ILE A 353 0.59 3.27 30.44
CA ILE A 353 -0.75 3.50 29.91
C ILE A 353 -1.56 4.30 30.92
N LEU A 354 -2.13 5.42 30.48
CA LEU A 354 -3.08 6.22 31.25
C LEU A 354 -4.39 6.39 30.48
N THR A 355 -5.49 6.52 31.20
CA THR A 355 -6.80 6.77 30.61
C THR A 355 -7.54 7.87 31.35
N THR A 356 -8.48 8.51 30.67
CA THR A 356 -9.47 9.39 31.29
C THR A 356 -10.57 8.59 31.97
N GLU A 357 -11.27 9.22 32.91
CA GLU A 357 -12.42 8.61 33.58
C GLU A 357 -13.49 8.09 32.60
N GLU A 358 -13.91 8.91 31.64
CA GLU A 358 -14.94 8.56 30.66
C GLU A 358 -14.55 7.31 29.86
N PHE A 359 -13.29 7.21 29.45
CA PHE A 359 -12.77 6.02 28.78
C PHE A 359 -12.82 4.79 29.69
N ALA A 360 -12.37 4.91 30.94
CA ALA A 360 -12.38 3.81 31.90
C ALA A 360 -13.81 3.33 32.20
N GLU A 361 -14.78 4.25 32.29
CA GLU A 361 -16.19 3.93 32.50
C GLU A 361 -16.77 3.11 31.35
N ILE A 362 -16.53 3.53 30.10
CA ILE A 362 -17.01 2.83 28.91
C ILE A 362 -16.34 1.47 28.75
N ALA A 363 -15.03 1.38 29.01
CA ALA A 363 -14.24 0.14 28.91
C ALA A 363 -14.42 -0.83 30.10
N GLY A 364 -15.24 -0.47 31.10
CA GLY A 364 -15.42 -1.24 32.34
C GLY A 364 -14.45 -0.78 33.43
N LYS A 365 -14.93 0.13 34.30
CA LYS A 365 -14.14 0.84 35.32
C LYS A 365 -13.43 -0.10 36.30
N GLU A 366 -13.97 -1.29 36.52
CA GLU A 366 -13.41 -2.34 37.37
C GLU A 366 -12.06 -2.88 36.87
N ASN A 367 -11.74 -2.68 35.59
CA ASN A 367 -10.47 -3.08 34.99
C ASN A 367 -9.38 -2.03 35.15
N PHE A 368 -9.62 -0.97 35.92
CA PHE A 368 -8.74 0.19 36.05
C PHE A 368 -8.45 0.54 37.52
N GLU A 369 -7.24 1.02 37.77
CA GLU A 369 -6.81 1.61 39.03
C GLU A 369 -6.90 3.14 38.92
N PHE A 370 -7.54 3.78 39.91
CA PHE A 370 -7.56 5.24 40.02
C PHE A 370 -6.24 5.76 40.60
N LEU A 371 -5.57 6.66 39.87
CA LEU A 371 -4.27 7.23 40.25
C LEU A 371 -4.36 8.61 40.90
N GLY A 372 -5.51 9.27 40.78
CA GLY A 372 -5.76 10.60 41.34
C GLY A 372 -6.17 11.64 40.30
N ALA A 373 -6.73 12.73 40.81
CA ALA A 373 -7.15 13.86 39.99
C ALA A 373 -5.95 14.77 39.62
N ARG A 374 -5.88 15.22 38.35
CA ARG A 374 -4.87 16.16 37.85
C ARG A 374 -5.49 17.33 37.10
N GLN A 375 -4.89 18.51 37.25
CA GLN A 375 -5.24 19.68 36.44
C GLN A 375 -4.50 19.59 35.11
N LEU A 376 -5.23 19.47 34.01
CA LEU A 376 -4.62 19.44 32.68
C LEU A 376 -4.45 20.88 32.16
N LYS A 377 -3.29 21.16 31.55
CA LYS A 377 -2.99 22.49 31.01
C LYS A 377 -3.98 22.86 29.90
N GLY A 378 -4.69 23.98 30.09
CA GLY A 378 -5.65 24.51 29.13
C GLY A 378 -7.04 23.84 29.17
N ILE A 379 -7.29 22.95 30.12
CA ILE A 379 -8.60 22.31 30.32
C ILE A 379 -9.13 22.74 31.69
N THR A 380 -10.39 23.15 31.77
CA THR A 380 -11.00 23.61 33.03
C THR A 380 -11.33 22.44 33.96
N GLY A 381 -10.94 22.58 35.23
CA GLY A 381 -11.19 21.60 36.28
C GLY A 381 -10.19 20.44 36.27
N LYS A 382 -10.18 19.68 37.37
CA LYS A 382 -9.38 18.46 37.46
C LYS A 382 -10.00 17.34 36.63
N ARG A 383 -9.18 16.38 36.22
CA ARG A 383 -9.58 15.15 35.55
C ARG A 383 -9.05 13.97 36.33
N ASP A 384 -9.91 12.99 36.53
CA ASP A 384 -9.55 11.74 37.17
C ASP A 384 -8.80 10.87 36.18
N ILE A 385 -7.63 10.40 36.61
CA ILE A 385 -6.69 9.64 35.78
C ILE A 385 -6.66 8.20 36.28
N TYR A 386 -6.71 7.28 35.34
CA TYR A 386 -6.73 5.86 35.58
C TYR A 386 -5.60 5.16 34.82
N THR A 387 -5.23 3.95 35.24
CA THR A 387 -4.37 3.03 34.49
C THR A 387 -5.07 1.68 34.42
N PRO A 388 -4.97 0.92 33.32
CA PRO A 388 -5.47 -0.45 33.32
C PRO A 388 -4.75 -1.27 34.40
N LEU A 389 -5.49 -2.18 35.03
CA LEU A 389 -4.92 -3.20 35.91
C LEU A 389 -4.04 -4.11 35.04
N GLY A 390 -2.83 -4.41 35.51
CA GLY A 390 -1.93 -5.32 34.79
C GLY A 390 -2.61 -6.66 34.53
N GLN A 391 -2.54 -7.16 33.30
CA GLN A 391 -2.82 -8.57 33.05
C GLN A 391 -1.78 -9.36 33.85
N LYS A 392 -2.25 -10.24 34.73
CA LYS A 392 -1.39 -11.13 35.54
C LYS A 392 -0.49 -11.99 34.68
#